data_AF-A0A954VJZ7-F1
#
_entry.id   AF-A0A954VJZ7-F1
#
_cell.length_a   1.000
_cell.length_b   1.000
_cell.length_c   1.000
_cell.angle_alpha   90.00
_cell.angle_beta   90.00
_cell.angle_gamma   90.00
#
_symmetry.space_group_name_H-M   'P 1'
#
loop_
_entity.id
_entity.type
_entity.pdbx_description
1 polymer ?
#
loop_
_entity_poly.entity_id
_entity_poly.type
_entity_poly.pdbx_seq_one_letter_code
_entity_poly.pdbx_strand_id
1 'polypeptide(L)'
;MTDFSHPSCLPLEELETECEFRTTKRSGPGGQHRNKVETAVIVTHRPSGCVAEANESRSQATNRLRAMFRLRLRLAVSNLPEGEVIQVAPSALWESRRAGTLLRVSGENNDFPALLAELYTFLTRNNFDLNNASLFFGCSSSQLVRLLKQCPAAWQLFNDSRQRIGLRRLQ
;
A
#
# COMPACT_ATOMS: atom_id res chain seq x y z
N MET A 1 -0.10 7.24 -22.76
CA MET A 1 0.34 6.25 -21.76
C MET A 1 0.44 6.98 -20.44
N THR A 2 -0.28 6.54 -19.42
CA THR A 2 -0.20 7.11 -18.07
C THR A 2 1.13 6.68 -17.46
N ASP A 3 2.02 7.64 -17.22
CA ASP A 3 3.37 7.41 -16.71
C ASP A 3 3.38 7.37 -15.17
N PHE A 4 2.44 6.61 -14.58
CA PHE A 4 2.40 6.41 -13.13
C PHE A 4 3.38 5.29 -12.75
N SER A 5 4.64 5.67 -12.53
CA SER A 5 5.67 4.77 -12.04
C SER A 5 5.72 4.80 -10.51
N HIS A 6 5.46 3.65 -9.88
CA HIS A 6 5.54 3.49 -8.43
C HIS A 6 5.88 2.03 -8.07
N PRO A 7 6.81 1.77 -7.11
CA PRO A 7 7.23 0.40 -6.78
C PRO A 7 6.08 -0.55 -6.39
N SER A 8 5.07 -0.06 -5.66
CA SER A 8 3.87 -0.86 -5.32
C SER A 8 3.01 -1.29 -6.52
N CYS A 9 3.19 -0.68 -7.68
CA CYS A 9 2.48 -0.99 -8.92
C CYS A 9 3.25 -1.96 -9.82
N LEU A 10 4.52 -2.23 -9.52
CA LEU A 10 5.32 -3.21 -10.25
C LEU A 10 4.76 -4.63 -10.03
N PRO A 11 4.93 -5.53 -11.01
CA PRO A 11 4.79 -6.96 -10.80
C PRO A 11 5.62 -7.41 -9.60
N LEU A 12 5.12 -8.40 -8.84
CA LEU A 12 5.78 -8.84 -7.62
C LEU A 12 7.22 -9.30 -7.89
N GLU A 13 7.44 -10.02 -8.98
CA GLU A 13 8.75 -10.53 -9.39
C GLU A 13 9.76 -9.41 -9.61
N GLU A 14 9.34 -8.31 -10.24
CA GLU A 14 10.19 -7.15 -10.49
C GLU A 14 10.51 -6.41 -9.19
N LEU A 15 9.51 -6.14 -8.35
CA LEU A 15 9.71 -5.51 -7.04
C LEU A 15 10.62 -6.35 -6.12
N GLU A 16 10.52 -7.68 -6.19
CA GLU A 16 11.38 -8.57 -5.41
C GLU A 16 12.86 -8.44 -5.78
N THR A 17 13.19 -8.09 -7.03
CA THR A 17 14.58 -7.87 -7.44
C THR A 17 15.22 -6.72 -6.68
N GLU A 18 14.45 -5.73 -6.22
CA GLU A 18 14.88 -4.57 -5.45
C GLU A 18 14.86 -4.79 -3.93
N CYS A 19 14.46 -5.99 -3.49
CA CYS A 19 14.28 -6.31 -2.08
C CYS A 19 15.41 -7.20 -1.51
N GLU A 20 15.75 -6.95 -0.25
CA GLU A 20 16.56 -7.85 0.58
C GLU A 20 15.67 -8.60 1.57
N PHE A 21 15.88 -9.90 1.68
CA PHE A 21 15.15 -10.76 2.60
C PHE A 21 16.06 -11.30 3.69
N ARG A 22 15.60 -11.23 4.94
CA ARG A 22 16.26 -11.81 6.10
C ARG A 22 15.28 -12.70 6.85
N THR A 23 15.72 -13.90 7.23
CA THR A 23 14.96 -14.79 8.10
C THR A 23 15.45 -14.67 9.54
N THR A 24 14.54 -14.76 10.50
CA THR A 24 14.90 -14.70 11.92
C THR A 24 14.07 -15.68 12.74
N LYS A 25 14.61 -16.07 13.90
CA LYS A 25 13.82 -16.67 14.98
C LYS A 25 13.08 -15.54 15.70
N ARG A 26 11.79 -15.70 15.93
CA ARG A 26 11.00 -14.81 16.80
C ARG A 26 10.49 -15.65 17.97
N SER A 27 10.94 -15.31 19.17
CA SER A 27 10.35 -15.82 20.41
C SER A 27 9.00 -15.12 20.64
N GLY A 28 7.90 -15.86 20.58
CA GLY A 28 6.59 -15.39 21.00
C GLY A 28 5.98 -16.38 22.01
N PRO A 29 4.89 -16.03 22.71
CA PRO A 29 4.31 -16.84 23.80
C PRO A 29 3.67 -18.18 23.36
N GLY A 30 4.02 -18.71 22.19
CA GLY A 30 3.63 -20.05 21.74
C GLY A 30 4.69 -21.06 22.14
N GLY A 31 4.29 -22.20 22.70
CA GLY A 31 5.14 -23.21 23.33
C GLY A 31 6.27 -23.81 22.47
N GLN A 32 6.88 -24.89 22.98
CA GLN A 32 8.17 -25.46 22.53
C GLN A 32 8.38 -25.58 21.01
N HIS A 33 7.32 -25.77 20.21
CA HIS A 33 7.42 -25.93 18.76
C HIS A 33 7.63 -24.61 17.97
N ARG A 34 7.19 -23.45 18.49
CA ARG A 34 7.35 -22.14 17.80
C ARG A 34 8.80 -21.64 17.86
N ASN A 35 9.57 -22.12 18.84
CA ASN A 35 10.91 -21.62 19.15
C ASN A 35 12.05 -22.22 18.31
N LYS A 36 11.79 -23.23 17.45
CA LYS A 36 12.86 -23.98 16.77
C LYS A 36 13.09 -23.58 15.30
N VAL A 37 12.14 -22.94 14.62
CA VAL A 37 12.20 -22.70 13.17
C VAL A 37 12.26 -21.19 12.86
N GLU A 38 13.18 -20.79 11.99
CA GLU A 38 13.38 -19.41 11.48
C GLU A 38 12.27 -19.00 10.49
N THR A 39 11.02 -19.01 10.93
CA THR A 39 9.89 -18.75 10.03
C THR A 39 9.61 -17.27 9.81
N ALA A 40 10.11 -16.38 10.67
CA ALA A 40 9.87 -14.95 10.53
C ALA A 40 10.68 -14.40 9.37
N VAL A 41 10.03 -13.58 8.52
CA VAL A 41 10.65 -12.96 7.35
C VAL A 41 10.59 -11.46 7.51
N ILE A 42 11.75 -10.82 7.34
CA ILE A 42 11.91 -9.38 7.22
C ILE A 42 12.28 -9.09 5.77
N VAL A 43 11.61 -8.12 5.17
CA VAL A 43 11.91 -7.63 3.82
C VAL A 43 12.24 -6.15 3.87
N THR A 44 13.29 -5.76 3.14
CA THR A 44 13.74 -4.38 3.00
C THR A 44 13.75 -4.01 1.52
N HIS A 45 13.03 -2.98 1.12
CA HIS A 45 13.11 -2.42 -0.22
C HIS A 45 14.31 -1.47 -0.31
N ARG A 46 15.39 -1.89 -0.98
CA ARG A 46 16.69 -1.20 -0.95
C ARG A 46 16.61 0.28 -1.38
N PRO A 47 15.94 0.64 -2.50
CA PRO A 47 15.90 2.03 -2.96
C PRO A 47 15.22 2.97 -1.96
N SER A 48 14.10 2.54 -1.37
CA SER A 48 13.31 3.39 -0.46
C SER A 48 13.72 3.31 1.02
N GLY A 49 14.51 2.30 1.41
CA GLY A 49 14.76 1.94 2.81
C GLY A 49 13.54 1.42 3.59
N CYS A 50 12.38 1.22 2.96
CA CYS A 50 11.19 0.70 3.62
C CYS A 50 11.39 -0.74 4.08
N VAL A 51 10.97 -1.02 5.33
CA VAL A 51 11.05 -2.36 5.94
C VAL A 51 9.66 -2.83 6.35
N ALA A 52 9.40 -4.11 6.13
CA ALA A 52 8.24 -4.82 6.63
C ALA A 52 8.62 -6.21 7.13
N GLU A 53 7.81 -6.77 8.03
CA GLU A 53 8.02 -8.12 8.56
C GLU A 53 6.71 -8.89 8.65
N ALA A 54 6.82 -10.22 8.66
CA ALA A 54 5.73 -11.14 8.98
C ALA A 54 6.26 -12.38 9.71
N ASN A 55 5.53 -12.82 10.73
CA ASN A 55 5.93 -13.94 11.60
C ASN A 55 4.74 -14.78 12.11
N GLU A 56 3.56 -14.61 11.51
CA GLU A 56 2.32 -15.19 12.04
C GLU A 56 2.12 -16.64 11.59
N SER A 57 2.72 -17.04 10.47
CA SER A 57 2.63 -18.42 9.96
C SER A 57 3.81 -19.28 10.42
N ARG A 58 3.58 -20.59 10.52
CA ARG A 58 4.63 -21.60 10.64
C ARG A 58 5.41 -21.85 9.34
N SER A 59 4.92 -21.32 8.21
CA SER A 59 5.59 -21.41 6.91
C SER A 59 6.32 -20.12 6.58
N GLN A 60 7.62 -20.23 6.31
CA GLN A 60 8.45 -19.12 5.85
C GLN A 60 7.91 -18.53 4.54
N ALA A 61 7.46 -19.37 3.60
CA ALA A 61 6.92 -18.91 2.32
C ALA A 61 5.66 -18.05 2.51
N THR A 62 4.74 -18.48 3.39
CA THR A 62 3.56 -17.68 3.73
C THR A 62 3.94 -16.35 4.37
N ASN A 63 4.94 -16.35 5.26
CA ASN A 63 5.43 -15.12 5.87
C ASN A 63 6.13 -14.21 4.84
N ARG A 64 6.87 -14.75 3.86
CA ARG A 64 7.45 -13.97 2.76
C ARG A 64 6.37 -13.21 1.99
N LEU A 65 5.30 -13.89 1.57
CA LEU A 65 4.17 -13.27 0.87
C LEU A 65 3.51 -12.16 1.70
N ARG A 66 3.30 -12.40 3.00
CA ARG A 66 2.73 -11.39 3.92
C ARG A 66 3.66 -10.20 4.14
N ALA A 67 4.96 -10.45 4.31
CA ALA A 67 5.96 -9.40 4.47
C ALA A 67 6.02 -8.52 3.21
N MET A 68 6.01 -9.13 2.02
CA MET A 68 5.93 -8.41 0.74
C MET A 68 4.65 -7.60 0.61
N PHE A 69 3.49 -8.16 0.97
CA PHE A 69 2.23 -7.43 0.93
C PHE A 69 2.27 -6.18 1.83
N ARG A 70 2.76 -6.33 3.06
CA ARG A 70 2.95 -5.21 4.01
C ARG A 70 3.96 -4.18 3.52
N LEU A 71 5.03 -4.62 2.87
CA LEU A 71 6.02 -3.74 2.25
C LEU A 71 5.37 -2.87 1.18
N ARG A 72 4.58 -3.47 0.27
CA ARG A 72 3.86 -2.76 -0.78
C ARG A 72 2.87 -1.74 -0.22
N LEU A 73 2.17 -2.06 0.87
CA LEU A 73 1.29 -1.11 1.57
C LEU A 73 2.06 0.07 2.15
N ARG A 74 3.24 -0.18 2.73
CA ARG A 74 4.08 0.88 3.27
C ARG A 74 4.61 1.79 2.15
N LEU A 75 5.17 1.19 1.10
CA LEU A 75 5.65 1.88 -0.09
C LEU A 75 4.56 2.78 -0.68
N ALA A 76 3.31 2.31 -0.76
CA ALA A 76 2.19 3.04 -1.33
C ALA A 76 1.93 4.41 -0.70
N VAL A 77 2.30 4.59 0.58
CA VAL A 77 2.06 5.84 1.31
C VAL A 77 3.32 6.60 1.70
N SER A 78 4.48 5.95 1.68
CA SER A 78 5.76 6.59 2.05
C SER A 78 6.71 6.84 0.89
N ASN A 79 6.57 6.15 -0.23
CA ASN A 79 7.45 6.27 -1.40
C ASN A 79 6.75 7.01 -2.54
N LEU A 80 6.31 8.23 -2.25
CA LEU A 80 5.65 9.07 -3.25
C LEU A 80 6.63 9.39 -4.39
N PRO A 81 6.19 9.35 -5.66
CA PRO A 81 7.04 9.66 -6.80
C PRO A 81 7.49 11.13 -6.73
N GLU A 82 8.79 11.35 -6.90
CA GLU A 82 9.40 12.67 -6.98
C GLU A 82 9.11 13.33 -8.34
N GLY A 83 9.03 14.66 -8.37
CA GLY A 83 8.85 15.42 -9.61
C GLY A 83 7.40 15.51 -10.12
N GLU A 84 7.24 15.88 -11.39
CA GLU A 84 5.95 16.05 -12.04
C GLU A 84 5.42 14.69 -12.51
N VAL A 85 4.30 14.25 -11.94
CA VAL A 85 3.57 13.06 -12.39
C VAL A 85 2.40 13.57 -13.22
N ILE A 86 2.52 13.39 -14.53
CA ILE A 86 1.47 13.74 -15.48
C ILE A 86 0.52 12.55 -15.57
N GLN A 87 -0.37 12.44 -14.58
CA GLN A 87 -1.41 11.44 -14.60
C GLN A 87 -2.70 12.05 -15.19
N VAL A 88 -2.92 11.80 -16.48
CA VAL A 88 -4.09 12.33 -17.21
C VAL A 88 -5.37 11.49 -17.03
N ALA A 89 -5.24 10.25 -16.54
CA ALA A 89 -6.34 9.33 -16.29
C ALA A 89 -5.96 8.31 -15.21
N PRO A 90 -6.94 7.63 -14.58
CA PRO A 90 -6.67 6.47 -13.74
C PRO A 90 -5.88 5.37 -14.47
N SER A 91 -5.14 4.56 -13.73
CA SER A 91 -4.38 3.44 -14.27
C SER A 91 -5.31 2.37 -14.84
N ALA A 92 -4.77 1.54 -15.75
CA ALA A 92 -5.49 0.38 -16.28
C ALA A 92 -5.95 -0.58 -15.17
N LEU A 93 -5.15 -0.71 -14.10
CA LEU A 93 -5.51 -1.51 -12.93
C LEU A 93 -6.71 -0.91 -12.20
N TRP A 94 -6.72 0.40 -11.99
CA TRP A 94 -7.85 1.10 -11.37
C TRP A 94 -9.14 0.85 -12.16
N GLU A 95 -9.08 1.06 -13.48
CA GLU A 95 -10.22 0.84 -14.36
C GLU A 95 -10.68 -0.61 -14.34
N SER A 96 -9.77 -1.59 -14.31
CA SER A 96 -10.11 -3.01 -14.25
C SER A 96 -10.90 -3.41 -12.98
N ARG A 97 -10.72 -2.68 -11.87
CA ARG A 97 -11.39 -2.94 -10.59
C ARG A 97 -12.64 -2.09 -10.38
N ARG A 98 -12.88 -1.13 -11.26
CA ARG A 98 -14.02 -0.22 -11.19
C ARG A 98 -15.23 -0.82 -11.90
N ALA A 99 -16.39 -0.75 -11.27
CA ALA A 99 -17.68 -1.10 -11.85
C ALA A 99 -18.64 0.09 -11.66
N GLY A 100 -18.67 0.98 -12.66
CA GLY A 100 -19.34 2.28 -12.54
C GLY A 100 -18.65 3.16 -11.49
N THR A 101 -19.34 3.52 -10.42
CA THR A 101 -18.79 4.32 -9.31
C THR A 101 -18.23 3.49 -8.15
N LEU A 102 -18.31 2.16 -8.25
CA LEU A 102 -17.89 1.24 -7.21
C LEU A 102 -16.50 0.67 -7.52
N LEU A 103 -15.59 0.77 -6.55
CA LEU A 103 -14.28 0.12 -6.59
C LEU A 103 -14.33 -1.23 -5.88
N ARG A 104 -14.06 -2.32 -6.61
CA ARG A 104 -14.15 -3.71 -6.11
C ARG A 104 -12.76 -4.24 -5.74
N VAL A 105 -12.35 -3.96 -4.51
CA VAL A 105 -11.10 -4.48 -3.95
C VAL A 105 -11.19 -4.60 -2.42
N SER A 106 -10.68 -5.71 -1.88
CA SER A 106 -10.49 -5.90 -0.44
C SER A 106 -9.06 -5.52 -0.04
N GLY A 107 -8.86 -5.15 1.22
CA GLY A 107 -7.56 -4.76 1.78
C GLY A 107 -6.52 -5.88 1.83
N GLU A 108 -6.91 -7.12 1.56
CA GLU A 108 -6.03 -8.29 1.47
C GLU A 108 -5.68 -8.67 0.01
N ASN A 109 -6.29 -8.00 -0.96
CA ASN A 109 -6.09 -8.31 -2.38
C ASN A 109 -4.74 -7.76 -2.88
N ASN A 110 -4.02 -8.54 -3.71
CA ASN A 110 -2.73 -8.14 -4.26
C ASN A 110 -2.74 -6.85 -5.09
N ASP A 111 -3.88 -6.40 -5.60
CA ASP A 111 -4.01 -5.15 -6.35
C ASP A 111 -4.20 -3.94 -5.43
N PHE A 112 -4.64 -4.16 -4.19
CA PHE A 112 -4.93 -3.09 -3.23
C PHE A 112 -3.76 -2.15 -2.97
N PRO A 113 -2.51 -2.61 -2.76
CA PRO A 113 -1.38 -1.70 -2.56
C PRO A 113 -1.11 -0.76 -3.75
N ALA A 114 -1.32 -1.23 -4.98
CA ALA A 114 -1.12 -0.42 -6.18
C ALA A 114 -2.21 0.67 -6.30
N LEU A 115 -3.48 0.28 -6.09
CA LEU A 115 -4.60 1.23 -6.05
C LEU A 115 -4.43 2.26 -4.93
N LEU A 116 -3.97 1.82 -3.76
CA LEU A 116 -3.68 2.71 -2.64
C LEU A 116 -2.58 3.71 -3.00
N ALA A 117 -1.50 3.27 -3.66
CA ALA A 117 -0.40 4.13 -4.07
C ALA A 117 -0.85 5.22 -5.04
N GLU A 118 -1.66 4.84 -6.02
CA GLU A 118 -2.22 5.74 -7.02
C GLU A 118 -3.13 6.79 -6.38
N LEU A 119 -4.09 6.35 -5.55
CA LEU A 119 -4.99 7.27 -4.83
C LEU A 119 -4.20 8.21 -3.92
N TYR A 120 -3.27 7.67 -3.12
CA TYR A 120 -2.56 8.44 -2.12
C TYR A 120 -1.61 9.47 -2.76
N THR A 121 -0.99 9.12 -3.89
CA THR A 121 -0.20 10.06 -4.69
C THR A 121 -1.08 11.18 -5.23
N PHE A 122 -2.23 10.84 -5.83
CA PHE A 122 -3.16 11.84 -6.35
C PHE A 122 -3.64 12.79 -5.26
N LEU A 123 -4.05 12.25 -4.10
CA LEU A 123 -4.51 13.05 -2.96
C LEU A 123 -3.42 13.98 -2.45
N THR A 124 -2.19 13.50 -2.30
CA THR A 124 -1.09 14.34 -1.80
C THR A 124 -0.79 15.51 -2.74
N ARG A 125 -0.90 15.29 -4.06
CA ARG A 125 -0.69 16.33 -5.09
C ARG A 125 -1.84 17.32 -5.21
N ASN A 126 -3.05 16.91 -4.84
CA ASN A 126 -4.27 17.72 -4.94
C ASN A 126 -4.78 18.16 -3.56
N ASN A 127 -3.88 18.46 -2.63
CA ASN A 127 -4.19 18.99 -1.29
C ASN A 127 -5.24 18.18 -0.51
N PHE A 128 -5.23 16.86 -0.69
CA PHE A 128 -6.18 15.92 -0.09
C PHE A 128 -7.66 16.23 -0.41
N ASP A 129 -7.94 16.81 -1.57
CA ASP A 129 -9.28 17.06 -2.07
C ASP A 129 -9.94 15.77 -2.58
N LEU A 130 -10.88 15.25 -1.78
CA LEU A 130 -11.64 14.05 -2.10
C LEU A 130 -12.66 14.25 -3.22
N ASN A 131 -13.15 15.47 -3.44
CA ASN A 131 -14.10 15.75 -4.52
C ASN A 131 -13.38 15.73 -5.87
N ASN A 132 -12.20 16.36 -5.94
CA ASN A 132 -11.34 16.27 -7.11
C ASN A 132 -10.94 14.80 -7.39
N ALA A 133 -10.52 14.07 -6.36
CA ALA A 133 -10.22 12.65 -6.50
C ALA A 133 -11.43 11.82 -6.97
N SER A 134 -12.63 12.14 -6.48
CA SER A 134 -13.86 11.46 -6.88
C SER A 134 -14.16 11.62 -8.37
N LEU A 135 -13.99 12.84 -8.90
CA LEU A 135 -14.15 13.13 -10.31
C LEU A 135 -13.09 12.42 -11.16
N PHE A 136 -11.82 12.49 -10.74
CA PHE A 136 -10.71 11.89 -11.47
C PHE A 136 -10.80 10.37 -11.55
N PHE A 137 -11.06 9.69 -10.42
CA PHE A 137 -11.15 8.23 -10.35
C PHE A 137 -12.53 7.67 -10.71
N GLY A 138 -13.51 8.55 -10.99
CA GLY A 138 -14.88 8.18 -11.29
C GLY A 138 -15.53 7.27 -10.24
N CYS A 139 -15.16 7.46 -8.96
CA CYS A 139 -15.63 6.71 -7.80
C CYS A 139 -16.15 7.69 -6.75
N SER A 140 -17.14 7.33 -5.93
CA SER A 140 -17.64 8.27 -4.92
C SER A 140 -16.62 8.56 -3.81
N SER A 141 -16.65 9.76 -3.21
CA SER A 141 -15.76 10.13 -2.11
C SER A 141 -15.80 9.12 -0.95
N SER A 142 -16.98 8.57 -0.65
CA SER A 142 -17.15 7.52 0.36
C SER A 142 -16.43 6.22 0.01
N GLN A 143 -16.36 5.85 -1.28
CA GLN A 143 -15.59 4.69 -1.73
C GLN A 143 -14.09 4.92 -1.58
N LEU A 144 -13.60 6.11 -1.91
CA LEU A 144 -12.19 6.47 -1.73
C LEU A 144 -11.79 6.46 -0.25
N VAL A 145 -12.63 7.03 0.62
CA VAL A 145 -12.44 6.96 2.08
C VAL A 145 -12.45 5.51 2.56
N ARG A 146 -13.38 4.68 2.05
CA ARG A 146 -13.42 3.25 2.39
C ARG A 146 -12.14 2.52 1.96
N LEU A 147 -11.56 2.85 0.80
CA LEU A 147 -10.28 2.31 0.35
C LEU A 147 -9.17 2.66 1.34
N LEU A 148 -9.05 3.94 1.74
CA LEU A 148 -8.05 4.38 2.71
C LEU A 148 -8.19 3.68 4.06
N LYS A 149 -9.43 3.54 4.57
CA LYS A 149 -9.71 2.89 5.86
C LYS A 149 -9.34 1.41 5.91
N GLN A 150 -9.23 0.72 4.77
CA GLN A 150 -8.76 -0.66 4.72
C GLN A 150 -7.28 -0.81 5.09
N CYS A 151 -6.50 0.28 5.06
CA CYS A 151 -5.15 0.35 5.59
C CYS A 151 -5.10 1.38 6.74
N PRO A 152 -5.14 0.95 8.02
CA PRO A 152 -5.13 1.87 9.16
C PRO A 152 -3.98 2.88 9.15
N ALA A 153 -2.79 2.45 8.74
CA ALA A 153 -1.62 3.32 8.61
C ALA A 153 -1.83 4.42 7.54
N ALA A 154 -2.39 4.06 6.38
CA ALA A 154 -2.71 5.03 5.33
C ALA A 154 -3.77 6.03 5.80
N TRP A 155 -4.80 5.56 6.52
CA TRP A 155 -5.85 6.41 7.07
C TRP A 155 -5.32 7.41 8.11
N GLN A 156 -4.43 6.96 8.99
CA GLN A 156 -3.76 7.83 9.96
C GLN A 156 -2.92 8.89 9.24
N LEU A 157 -2.05 8.48 8.32
CA LEU A 157 -1.20 9.40 7.56
C LEU A 157 -2.01 10.41 6.75
N PHE A 158 -3.11 9.99 6.13
CA PHE A 158 -4.03 10.86 5.41
C PHE A 158 -4.61 11.94 6.34
N ASN A 159 -5.16 11.54 7.49
CA ASN A 159 -5.75 12.49 8.44
C ASN A 159 -4.72 13.43 9.07
N ASP A 160 -3.53 12.92 9.38
CA ASP A 160 -2.45 13.74 9.92
C ASP A 160 -1.97 14.75 8.88
N SER A 161 -1.87 14.35 7.61
CA SER A 161 -1.50 15.25 6.51
C SER A 161 -2.56 16.30 6.25
N ARG A 162 -3.85 15.94 6.31
CA ARG A 162 -4.97 16.90 6.27
C ARG A 162 -4.87 17.94 7.39
N GLN A 163 -4.60 17.51 8.62
CA GLN A 163 -4.45 18.46 9.73
C GLN A 163 -3.26 19.39 9.55
N ARG A 164 -2.13 18.91 9.02
CA ARG A 164 -0.96 19.75 8.74
C ARG A 164 -1.26 20.89 7.77
N ILE A 165 -2.17 20.67 6.82
CA ILE A 165 -2.61 21.70 5.86
C ILE A 165 -3.89 22.45 6.30
N GLY A 166 -4.29 22.33 7.57
CA GLY A 166 -5.43 23.05 8.15
C GLY A 166 -6.81 22.44 7.87
N LEU A 167 -6.89 21.27 7.23
CA LEU A 167 -8.15 20.57 7.00
C LEU A 167 -8.58 19.76 8.22
N ARG A 168 -9.90 19.60 8.39
CA ARG A 168 -10.48 18.75 9.42
C ARG A 168 -10.18 17.27 9.15
N ARG A 169 -9.93 16.52 10.22
CA ARG A 169 -9.89 15.05 10.20
C ARG A 169 -11.26 14.53 9.74
N LEU A 170 -11.23 13.44 9.00
CA LEU A 170 -12.42 12.69 8.67
C LEU A 170 -12.59 11.54 9.67
N GLN A 171 -13.84 11.21 10.00
CA GLN A 171 -14.20 10.08 10.86
C GLN A 171 -14.33 8.80 10.05
#